data_AF-A0A3S0QW69-F1
#
_entry.id   AF-A0A3S0QW69-F1
#
_cell.length_a   1.000
_cell.length_b   1.000
_cell.length_c   1.000
_cell.angle_alpha   90.00
_cell.angle_beta   90.00
_cell.angle_gamma   90.00
#
_symmetry.space_group_name_H-M   'P 1'
#
loop_
_entity.id
_entity.type
_entity.pdbx_description
1 polymer ?
#
loop_
_entity_poly.entity_id
_entity_poly.type
_entity_poly.pdbx_seq_one_letter_code
_entity_poly.pdbx_strand_id
1 'polypeptide(L)'
;MKTDIRRLGTSAQGIPVYAFRYIWGGPLFVGTMAQDLLVIRPEAVISTKSGYYMVDYDKLDIAMISLPEDTSLLTDDAAMALATRAARIGSPVSVQPAI
;
A
#
# COMPACT_ATOMS: atom_id res chain seq x y z
N MET A 1 -13.44 3.95 2.06
CA MET A 1 -13.18 5.34 1.65
C MET A 1 -11.80 5.76 2.15
N LYS A 2 -10.98 6.38 1.30
CA LYS A 2 -9.62 6.85 1.60
C LYS A 2 -9.56 8.37 1.41
N THR A 3 -8.77 9.06 2.22
CA THR A 3 -8.50 10.50 2.18
C THR A 3 -7.00 10.75 2.07
N ASP A 4 -6.60 11.99 1.74
CA ASP A 4 -5.21 12.43 1.69
C ASP A 4 -4.31 11.54 0.83
N ILE A 5 -4.86 11.09 -0.32
CA ILE A 5 -4.16 10.22 -1.25
C ILE A 5 -3.06 11.02 -1.94
N ARG A 6 -1.81 10.67 -1.67
CA ARG A 6 -0.62 11.27 -2.26
C ARG A 6 0.20 10.20 -2.95
N ARG A 7 0.56 10.41 -4.21
CA ARG A 7 1.44 9.49 -4.92
C ARG A 7 2.89 9.76 -4.52
N LEU A 8 3.55 8.75 -3.95
CA LEU A 8 4.95 8.85 -3.53
C LEU A 8 5.91 8.56 -4.69
N GLY A 9 5.51 7.67 -5.59
CA GLY A 9 6.34 7.27 -6.71
C GLY A 9 5.90 5.97 -7.35
N THR A 10 6.86 5.25 -7.92
CA THR A 10 6.65 3.96 -8.58
C THR A 10 7.75 3.01 -8.14
N SER A 11 7.38 1.76 -7.82
CA SER A 11 8.33 0.70 -7.47
C SER A 11 9.21 0.29 -8.66
N ALA A 12 10.23 -0.52 -8.40
CA ALA A 12 11.11 -1.04 -9.45
C ALA A 12 10.34 -1.90 -10.47
N GLN A 13 9.23 -2.52 -10.04
CA GLN A 13 8.34 -3.29 -10.89
C GLN A 13 7.24 -2.46 -11.58
N GLY A 14 7.33 -1.13 -11.54
CA GLY A 14 6.35 -0.26 -12.21
C GLY A 14 5.05 -0.06 -11.43
N ILE A 15 5.01 -0.42 -10.14
CA ILE A 15 3.79 -0.33 -9.33
C ILE A 15 3.70 1.04 -8.67
N PRO A 16 2.65 1.82 -8.89
CA PRO A 16 2.49 3.11 -8.23
C PRO A 16 2.27 2.93 -6.73
N VAL A 17 3.02 3.70 -5.95
CA VAL A 17 2.97 3.71 -4.48
C VAL A 17 2.33 5.02 -4.02
N TYR A 18 1.40 4.90 -3.09
CA TYR A 18 0.61 5.99 -2.55
C TYR A 18 0.66 5.99 -1.03
N ALA A 19 0.72 7.18 -0.45
CA ALA A 19 0.34 7.43 0.93
C ALA A 19 -1.14 7.80 0.97
N PHE A 20 -1.92 7.24 1.90
CA PHE A 20 -3.32 7.56 2.09
C PHE A 20 -3.73 7.32 3.54
N ARG A 21 -4.80 7.97 3.99
CA ARG A 21 -5.42 7.73 5.29
C ARG A 21 -6.83 7.18 5.09
N TYR A 22 -7.34 6.40 6.03
CA TYR A 22 -8.75 6.03 6.03
C TYR A 22 -9.60 7.17 6.59
N ILE A 23 -10.78 7.37 6.01
CA ILE A 23 -11.72 8.41 6.50
C ILE A 23 -12.19 8.17 7.94
N TRP A 24 -12.12 6.92 8.40
CA TRP A 24 -12.51 6.48 9.73
C TRP A 24 -11.42 6.80 10.78
N GLY A 25 -10.37 7.52 10.38
CA GLY A 25 -9.20 7.82 11.20
C GLY A 25 -8.14 6.71 11.14
N GLY A 26 -7.05 6.94 11.88
CA GLY A 26 -5.94 6.01 12.00
C GLY A 26 -4.63 6.51 11.38
N PRO A 27 -3.58 5.67 11.43
CA PRO A 27 -2.26 6.03 10.93
C PRO A 27 -2.26 6.30 9.43
N LEU A 28 -1.19 6.94 8.95
CA LEU A 28 -0.96 7.10 7.52
C LEU A 28 -0.55 5.75 6.94
N PHE A 29 -1.20 5.29 5.89
CA PHE A 29 -0.85 4.05 5.21
C PHE A 29 -0.07 4.35 3.94
N VAL A 30 0.96 3.55 3.67
CA VAL A 30 1.70 3.59 2.41
C VAL A 30 1.57 2.23 1.75
N GLY A 31 1.12 2.23 0.50
CA GLY A 31 0.88 1.02 -0.28
C GLY A 31 0.40 1.34 -1.69
N THR A 32 -0.11 0.34 -2.40
CA THR A 32 -0.63 0.53 -3.77
C THR A 32 -2.15 0.53 -3.81
N MET A 33 -2.70 0.92 -4.97
CA MET A 33 -4.13 0.87 -5.23
C MET A 33 -4.44 -0.39 -6.04
N ALA A 34 -5.43 -1.16 -5.56
CA ALA A 34 -5.84 -2.38 -6.26
C ALA A 34 -6.37 -2.08 -7.67
N GLN A 35 -7.02 -0.93 -7.87
CA GLN A 35 -7.55 -0.50 -9.16
C GLN A 35 -6.44 -0.27 -10.20
N ASP A 36 -5.30 0.29 -9.81
CA ASP A 36 -4.15 0.46 -10.71
C ASP A 36 -3.52 -0.88 -11.07
N LEU A 37 -3.47 -1.79 -10.09
CA LEU A 37 -2.98 -3.15 -10.31
C LEU A 37 -3.87 -3.94 -11.28
N LEU A 38 -5.16 -3.66 -11.41
CA LEU A 38 -5.99 -4.34 -12.42
C LEU A 38 -5.46 -4.12 -13.85
N VAL A 39 -4.80 -2.98 -14.11
CA VAL A 39 -4.21 -2.66 -15.42
C VAL A 39 -2.76 -3.12 -15.52
N ILE A 40 -1.99 -2.99 -14.44
CA ILE A 40 -0.54 -3.26 -14.43
C ILE A 40 -0.23 -4.74 -14.14
N ARG A 41 -0.88 -5.31 -13.13
CA ARG A 41 -0.69 -6.66 -12.61
C ARG A 41 -1.98 -7.25 -12.03
N PRO A 42 -2.94 -7.66 -12.88
CA PRO A 42 -4.20 -8.21 -12.42
C PRO A 42 -4.01 -9.47 -11.57
N GLU A 43 -2.91 -10.21 -11.74
CA GLU A 43 -2.57 -11.41 -10.96
C GLU A 43 -2.29 -11.13 -9.48
N ALA A 44 -1.97 -9.88 -9.13
CA ALA A 44 -1.76 -9.41 -7.76
C ALA A 44 -3.04 -8.82 -7.13
N VAL A 45 -4.17 -8.87 -7.85
CA VAL A 45 -5.46 -8.40 -7.35
C VAL A 45 -6.37 -9.59 -7.05
N ILE A 46 -6.82 -9.66 -5.81
CA ILE A 46 -7.79 -10.66 -5.36
C ILE A 46 -9.16 -9.98 -5.33
N SER A 47 -10.05 -10.37 -6.24
CA SER A 47 -11.45 -9.97 -6.20
C SER A 47 -12.21 -10.81 -5.19
N THR A 48 -12.75 -10.19 -4.14
CA THR A 48 -13.61 -10.88 -3.17
C THR A 48 -15.04 -10.96 -3.67
N LYS A 49 -15.81 -11.96 -3.23
CA LYS A 49 -17.25 -12.09 -3.56
C LYS A 49 -18.09 -10.91 -3.06
N SER A 50 -17.56 -10.13 -2.13
CA SER A 50 -18.19 -8.94 -1.56
C SER A 50 -18.06 -7.70 -2.46
N GLY A 51 -17.38 -7.80 -3.61
CA GLY A 51 -17.18 -6.66 -4.53
C GLY A 51 -15.99 -5.76 -4.18
N TYR A 52 -15.15 -6.15 -3.21
CA TYR A 52 -13.93 -5.44 -2.85
C TYR A 52 -12.71 -6.07 -3.52
N TYR A 53 -11.78 -5.22 -3.95
CA TYR A 53 -10.47 -5.64 -4.43
C TYR A 53 -9.46 -5.61 -3.29
N MET A 54 -8.78 -6.73 -3.10
CA MET A 54 -7.65 -6.88 -2.20
C MET A 54 -6.36 -6.97 -2.99
N VAL A 55 -5.26 -6.46 -2.43
CA VAL A 55 -3.93 -6.54 -3.04
C VAL A 55 -3.17 -7.68 -2.39
N ASP A 56 -2.66 -8.57 -3.23
CA ASP A 56 -1.74 -9.64 -2.84
C ASP A 56 -0.30 -9.11 -2.85
N TYR A 57 0.15 -8.60 -1.70
CA TYR A 57 1.49 -8.02 -1.55
C TYR A 57 2.61 -9.06 -1.63
N ASP A 58 2.32 -10.36 -1.48
CA ASP A 58 3.33 -11.42 -1.64
C ASP A 58 3.82 -11.51 -3.10
N LYS A 59 3.03 -10.99 -4.04
CA LYS A 59 3.36 -10.93 -5.47
C LYS A 59 4.00 -9.61 -5.88
N LEU A 60 4.20 -8.68 -4.95
CA LEU A 60 4.69 -7.33 -5.23
C LEU A 60 6.07 -7.10 -4.59
N ASP A 61 6.82 -6.15 -5.17
CA ASP A 61 8.08 -5.65 -4.60
C ASP A 61 7.89 -4.52 -3.57
N ILE A 62 6.65 -4.35 -3.11
CA ILE A 62 6.25 -3.34 -2.13
C ILE A 62 5.44 -4.01 -1.04
N ALA A 63 5.58 -3.53 0.19
CA ALA A 63 4.75 -3.97 1.30
C ALA A 63 3.85 -2.83 1.76
N MET A 64 2.68 -3.18 2.29
CA MET A 64 1.84 -2.21 2.98
C MET A 64 2.46 -1.88 4.33
N ILE A 65 2.74 -0.60 4.57
CA ILE A 65 3.24 -0.13 5.87
C ILE A 65 2.27 0.89 6.47
N SER A 66 2.14 0.88 7.79
CA SER A 66 1.44 1.90 8.56
C SER A 66 2.45 2.79 9.27
N LEU A 67 2.44 4.07 8.95
CA LEU A 67 3.27 5.09 9.57
C LEU A 67 2.49 5.73 10.74
N PRO A 68 3.04 5.75 11.96
CA PRO A 68 2.43 6.47 13.08
C PRO A 68 2.28 7.96 12.75
N GLU A 69 1.28 8.64 13.31
CA GLU A 69 0.97 10.04 12.95
C GLU A 69 2.17 10.99 13.10
N ASP A 70 3.08 10.70 14.04
CA ASP A 70 4.30 11.48 14.31
C ASP A 70 5.34 11.42 13.17
N THR A 71 5.17 10.50 12.23
CA THR A 71 6.03 10.39 11.02
C THR A 71 5.52 11.19 9.82
N SER A 72 4.53 12.07 10.02
CA SER A 72 4.04 13.00 8.97
C SER A 72 5.12 13.97 8.44
N LEU A 73 6.29 14.02 9.07
CA LEU A 73 7.49 14.75 8.62
C LEU A 73 8.43 13.92 7.73
N LEU A 74 8.16 12.62 7.55
CA LEU A 74 8.94 11.80 6.62
C LEU A 74 8.71 12.32 5.20
N THR A 75 9.80 12.49 4.47
CA THR A 75 9.75 12.82 3.04
C THR A 75 9.14 11.67 2.25
N ASP A 76 8.48 11.99 1.14
CA ASP A 76 7.85 11.01 0.25
C ASP A 76 8.84 9.91 -0.19
N ASP A 77 10.10 10.29 -0.40
CA ASP A 77 11.20 9.38 -0.72
C ASP A 77 11.52 8.40 0.41
N ALA A 78 11.53 8.86 1.66
CA ALA A 78 11.78 8.01 2.83
C ALA A 78 10.62 7.02 3.04
N ALA A 79 9.37 7.46 2.85
CA ALA A 79 8.20 6.59 2.91
C ALA A 79 8.23 5.51 1.83
N MET A 80 8.62 5.87 0.59
CA MET A 80 8.82 4.91 -0.50
C MET A 80 9.94 3.92 -0.19
N ALA A 81 11.09 4.40 0.30
CA ALA A 81 12.23 3.56 0.66
C ALA A 81 11.86 2.54 1.75
N LEU A 82 11.07 2.93 2.75
CA LEU A 82 10.56 2.03 3.78
C LEU A 82 9.62 0.97 3.21
N ALA A 83 8.70 1.34 2.33
CA ALA A 83 7.75 0.42 1.72
C ALA A 83 8.45 -0.64 0.84
N THR A 84 9.44 -0.25 0.04
CA THR A 84 10.25 -1.18 -0.76
C THR A 84 11.17 -2.04 0.10
N ARG A 85 11.72 -1.48 1.18
CA ARG A 85 12.59 -2.23 2.10
C ARG A 85 11.81 -3.26 2.91
N ALA A 86 10.59 -2.95 3.33
CA ALA A 86 9.70 -3.87 4.01
C ALA A 86 9.32 -5.08 3.13
N ALA A 87 9.26 -4.93 1.80
CA ALA A 87 9.05 -6.05 0.89
C ALA A 87 10.28 -6.97 0.73
N ARG A 88 11.49 -6.43 0.83
CA ARG A 88 12.74 -7.22 0.66
C ARG A 88 13.13 -8.04 1.88
N ILE A 89 12.69 -7.62 3.06
CA ILE A 89 12.94 -8.32 4.34
C ILE A 89 11.70 -9.19 4.57
N GLY A 90 11.73 -10.43 4.07
CA GLY A 90 10.55 -11.31 4.01
C GLY A 90 9.67 -11.28 5.26
N SER A 91 8.37 -11.05 5.04
CA SER A 91 7.22 -11.11 5.95
C SER A 91 7.34 -10.41 7.30
N PRO A 92 6.42 -9.48 7.57
CA PRO A 92 5.38 -9.85 8.51
C PRO A 92 3.98 -9.46 8.02
N VAL A 93 3.09 -10.46 8.05
CA VAL A 93 1.67 -10.35 8.43
C VAL A 93 1.17 -8.91 8.59
N SER A 94 0.43 -8.43 7.61
CA SER A 94 -0.67 -7.51 7.88
C SER A 94 -1.86 -7.91 7.04
N VAL A 95 -2.44 -9.06 7.42
CA VAL A 95 -3.88 -9.23 7.32
C VAL A 95 -4.48 -8.07 8.10
N GLN A 96 -4.95 -7.05 7.40
CA GLN A 96 -6.02 -6.21 7.92
C GLN A 96 -7.33 -6.90 7.55
N PRO A 97 -7.97 -7.65 8.46
CA PRO A 97 -9.39 -7.90 8.32
C PRO A 97 -10.07 -6.57 8.65
N ALA A 98 -10.47 -5.82 7.63
CA ALA A 98 -11.44 -4.77 7.83
C ALA A 98 -12.83 -5.41 7.79
N ILE A 99 -13.49 -5.42 8.95
CA ILE A 99 -14.93 -5.69 9.15
C ILE A 99 -15.77 -4.86 8.18
#